data_AF-A0A359KDT2-F1
#
_entry.id   AF-A0A359KDT2-F1
#
_cell.length_a   1.000
_cell.length_b   1.000
_cell.length_c   1.000
_cell.angle_alpha   90.00
_cell.angle_beta   90.00
_cell.angle_gamma   90.00
#
_symmetry.space_group_name_H-M   'P 1'
#
loop_
_entity.id
_entity.type
_entity.pdbx_description
1 polymer ?
#
loop_
_entity_poly.entity_id
_entity_poly.type
_entity_poly.pdbx_seq_one_letter_code
_entity_poly.pdbx_strand_id
1 'polypeptide(L)'
;LLLPLLSDRTSTYVTAPGEQKTVSLSDGSSIAMNGGSELSVRLSGKERLVEMKSAEAAFDVAHDAQRPFRVTVGESRIEVLGTAFDVRRDGGKTTVNVSRGVVRVSELADPAHNVRLTMGQAVTLVDGSHALEVTQGSTETAGWRTGRLVYDNRPLSDVAADLSRAYPTPVRAVGDAADIRFTGTLVLDDQASTLRRLEAFLPISASRADGAVQLRSREAAR
;
A
#
# COMPACT_ATOMS: atom_id res chain seq x y z
N LEU A 1 21.18 4.16 -42.09
CA LEU A 1 21.28 3.62 -40.70
C LEU A 1 20.28 4.38 -39.84
N LEU A 2 19.08 3.82 -39.65
CA LEU A 2 18.05 4.38 -38.76
C LEU A 2 18.38 3.94 -37.33
N LEU A 3 18.80 4.87 -36.49
CA LEU A 3 18.86 4.68 -35.04
C LEU A 3 17.43 4.44 -34.55
N PRO A 4 17.12 3.37 -33.80
CA PRO A 4 15.83 3.29 -33.15
C PRO A 4 15.81 4.38 -32.08
N LEU A 5 14.90 5.34 -32.23
CA LEU A 5 14.48 6.21 -31.14
C LEU A 5 14.09 5.27 -29.98
N LEU A 6 14.91 5.24 -28.93
CA LEU A 6 14.56 4.60 -27.67
C LEU A 6 13.31 5.34 -27.17
N SER A 7 12.12 4.84 -27.51
CA SER A 7 10.90 5.32 -26.91
C SER A 7 11.00 5.00 -25.42
N ASP A 8 11.07 6.04 -24.60
CA ASP A 8 10.71 5.97 -23.19
C ASP A 8 9.24 5.55 -23.11
N ARG A 9 8.99 4.24 -23.21
CA ARG A 9 7.64 3.69 -23.17
C ARG A 9 7.19 3.65 -21.73
N THR A 10 6.27 4.53 -21.38
CA THR A 10 5.49 4.39 -20.16
C THR A 10 4.53 3.22 -20.33
N SER A 11 4.54 2.30 -19.37
CA SER A 11 3.59 1.19 -19.29
C SER A 11 2.70 1.38 -18.07
N THR A 12 1.38 1.38 -18.28
CA THR A 12 0.41 1.54 -17.19
C THR A 12 -0.20 0.18 -16.83
N TYR A 13 -0.31 -0.06 -15.53
CA TYR A 13 -0.87 -1.28 -14.96
C TYR A 13 -1.99 -0.90 -13.99
N VAL A 14 -3.06 -1.70 -14.01
CA VAL A 14 -4.24 -1.54 -13.16
C VAL A 14 -4.63 -2.90 -12.59
N THR A 15 -5.11 -2.91 -11.36
CA THR A 15 -5.80 -4.05 -10.72
C THR A 15 -7.18 -3.62 -10.25
N ALA A 16 -8.19 -4.48 -10.46
CA ALA A 16 -9.50 -4.30 -9.86
C ALA A 16 -9.46 -4.62 -8.34
N PRO A 17 -10.46 -4.20 -7.54
CA PRO A 17 -10.64 -4.72 -6.18
C PRO A 17 -10.70 -6.25 -6.16
N GLY A 18 -9.97 -6.88 -5.24
CA GLY A 18 -9.82 -8.33 -5.17
C GLY A 18 -8.88 -8.95 -6.21
N GLU A 19 -8.27 -8.15 -7.09
CA GLU A 19 -7.25 -8.61 -8.05
C GLU A 19 -5.85 -8.28 -7.53
N GLN A 20 -4.96 -9.27 -7.55
CA GLN A 20 -3.53 -9.06 -7.35
C GLN A 20 -2.77 -9.37 -8.63
N LYS A 21 -1.73 -8.58 -8.91
CA LYS A 21 -0.93 -8.73 -10.13
C LYS A 21 0.55 -8.58 -9.82
N THR A 22 1.38 -9.45 -10.38
CA THR A 22 2.84 -9.28 -10.33
C THR A 22 3.35 -8.85 -11.70
N VAL A 23 4.12 -7.77 -11.74
CA VAL A 23 4.78 -7.23 -12.92
C VAL A 23 6.28 -7.47 -12.78
N SER A 24 6.86 -8.23 -13.71
CA SER A 24 8.32 -8.36 -13.83
C SER A 24 8.85 -7.26 -14.76
N LEU A 25 9.84 -6.51 -14.29
CA LEU A 25 10.42 -5.39 -15.01
C LEU A 25 11.68 -5.81 -15.77
N SER A 26 12.02 -5.06 -16.83
CA SER A 26 13.17 -5.35 -17.67
C SER A 26 14.53 -5.11 -17.01
N ASP A 27 14.57 -4.40 -15.88
CA ASP A 27 15.77 -4.19 -15.06
C ASP A 27 16.01 -5.30 -14.02
N GLY A 28 15.15 -6.33 -13.99
CA GLY A 28 15.18 -7.43 -13.03
C GLY A 28 14.40 -7.16 -11.74
N SER A 29 13.81 -5.98 -11.58
CA SER A 29 12.92 -5.66 -10.46
C SER A 29 11.54 -6.32 -10.64
N SER A 30 10.79 -6.43 -9.55
CA SER A 30 9.39 -6.89 -9.58
C SER A 30 8.48 -5.98 -8.76
N ILE A 31 7.23 -5.84 -9.21
CA ILE A 31 6.19 -5.08 -8.52
C ILE A 31 4.99 -6.01 -8.33
N ALA A 32 4.64 -6.30 -7.07
CA ALA A 32 3.38 -6.93 -6.73
C ALA A 32 2.35 -5.83 -6.40
N MET A 33 1.26 -5.77 -7.15
CA MET A 33 0.16 -4.83 -7.00
C MET A 33 -0.99 -5.49 -6.25
N ASN A 34 -1.49 -4.83 -5.20
CA ASN A 34 -2.71 -5.23 -4.52
C ASN A 34 -3.96 -4.71 -5.25
N GLY A 35 -5.16 -5.10 -4.81
CA GLY A 35 -6.40 -4.71 -5.46
C GLY A 35 -6.67 -3.20 -5.47
N GLY A 36 -7.28 -2.72 -6.55
CA GLY A 36 -7.63 -1.30 -6.72
C GLY A 36 -6.43 -0.38 -6.94
N SER A 37 -5.34 -0.90 -7.49
CA SER A 37 -4.10 -0.14 -7.69
C SER A 37 -3.94 0.31 -9.13
N GLU A 38 -3.43 1.53 -9.32
CA GLU A 38 -2.98 2.04 -10.62
C GLU A 38 -1.54 2.56 -10.50
N LEU A 39 -0.66 2.08 -11.39
CA LEU A 39 0.70 2.57 -11.51
C LEU A 39 1.16 2.69 -12.95
N SER A 40 2.07 3.63 -13.20
CA SER A 40 2.76 3.80 -14.48
C SER A 40 4.26 3.62 -14.27
N VAL A 41 4.88 2.80 -15.11
CA VAL A 41 6.31 2.49 -15.05
C VAL A 41 7.00 3.07 -16.28
N ARG A 42 8.12 3.75 -16.08
CA ARG A 42 9.00 4.25 -17.13
C ARG A 42 10.43 3.82 -16.83
N LEU A 43 10.94 2.89 -17.63
CA LEU A 43 12.31 2.39 -17.55
C LEU A 43 13.09 2.78 -18.80
N SER A 44 14.29 3.32 -18.59
CA SER A 44 15.21 3.68 -19.66
C SER A 44 16.66 3.36 -19.27
N GLY A 45 17.60 3.66 -20.17
CA GLY A 45 19.02 3.56 -19.86
C GLY A 45 19.49 4.49 -18.74
N LYS A 46 18.69 5.49 -18.36
CA LYS A 46 19.05 6.49 -17.33
C LYS A 46 18.07 6.54 -16.16
N GLU A 47 16.83 6.11 -16.36
CA GLU A 47 15.75 6.34 -15.41
C GLU A 47 15.00 5.06 -15.07
N ARG A 48 14.65 4.90 -13.78
CA ARG A 48 13.78 3.85 -13.28
C ARG A 48 12.69 4.49 -12.43
N LEU A 49 11.59 4.88 -13.07
CA LEU A 49 10.53 5.66 -12.42
C LEU A 49 9.22 4.89 -12.38
N VAL A 50 8.53 5.01 -11.25
CA VAL A 50 7.17 4.56 -11.06
C VAL A 50 6.35 5.71 -10.51
N GLU A 51 5.16 5.92 -11.08
CA GLU A 51 4.15 6.83 -10.54
C GLU A 51 2.97 6.01 -10.06
N MET A 52 2.57 6.19 -8.81
CA MET A 52 1.40 5.55 -8.20
C MET A 52 0.33 6.59 -7.91
N LYS A 53 -0.93 6.22 -8.15
CA LYS A 53 -2.09 7.00 -7.71
C LYS A 53 -2.57 6.47 -6.35
N SER A 54 -3.83 6.08 -6.24
CA SER A 54 -4.30 5.26 -5.12
C SER A 54 -3.90 3.82 -5.40
N ALA A 55 -3.12 3.23 -4.50
CA ALA A 55 -2.56 1.90 -4.70
C ALA A 55 -1.93 1.36 -3.42
N GLU A 56 -1.79 0.04 -3.39
CA GLU A 56 -0.83 -0.64 -2.52
C GLU A 56 0.03 -1.54 -3.40
N ALA A 57 1.34 -1.37 -3.33
CA ALA A 57 2.27 -2.14 -4.12
C ALA A 57 3.54 -2.47 -3.33
N ALA A 58 3.97 -3.72 -3.44
CA ALA A 58 5.22 -4.20 -2.92
C ALA A 58 6.27 -4.28 -4.02
N PHE A 59 7.43 -3.69 -3.78
CA PHE A 59 8.54 -3.60 -4.71
C PHE A 59 9.65 -4.52 -4.23
N ASP A 60 10.19 -5.34 -5.13
CA ASP A 60 11.49 -5.98 -4.97
C ASP A 60 12.42 -5.46 -6.07
N VAL A 61 13.29 -4.53 -5.71
CA VAL A 61 14.09 -3.75 -6.65
C VAL A 61 15.47 -4.34 -6.81
N ALA A 62 15.84 -4.63 -8.06
CA ALA A 62 17.18 -5.06 -8.42
C ALA A 62 18.22 -3.98 -8.10
N HIS A 63 19.36 -4.42 -7.54
CA HIS A 63 20.41 -3.49 -7.13
C HIS A 63 21.07 -2.83 -8.35
N ASP A 64 21.04 -1.49 -8.39
CA ASP A 64 21.76 -0.66 -9.36
C ASP A 64 22.03 0.72 -8.75
N ALA A 65 23.26 0.93 -8.31
CA ALA A 65 23.69 2.18 -7.67
C ALA A 65 23.84 3.36 -8.65
N GLN A 66 23.96 3.09 -9.96
CA GLN A 66 24.16 4.11 -10.98
C GLN A 66 22.83 4.70 -11.46
N ARG A 67 21.73 3.93 -11.34
CA ARG A 67 20.39 4.36 -11.74
C ARG A 67 19.42 4.15 -10.58
N PRO A 68 19.23 5.09 -9.64
CA PRO A 68 18.26 4.89 -8.55
C PRO A 68 16.85 4.58 -9.04
N PHE A 69 16.14 3.70 -8.34
CA PHE A 69 14.72 3.42 -8.57
C PHE A 69 13.88 4.39 -7.76
N ARG A 70 12.95 5.08 -8.42
CA ARG A 70 12.13 6.13 -7.81
C ARG A 70 10.66 5.85 -7.95
N VAL A 71 9.93 5.99 -6.84
CA VAL A 71 8.47 5.93 -6.81
C VAL A 71 7.94 7.29 -6.38
N THR A 72 7.04 7.85 -7.16
CA THR A 72 6.29 9.07 -6.80
C THR A 72 4.86 8.69 -6.49
N VAL A 73 4.33 9.17 -5.36
CA VAL A 73 2.98 8.84 -4.89
C VAL A 73 2.44 9.97 -4.01
N GLY A 74 1.39 10.64 -4.49
CA GLY A 74 0.93 11.90 -3.87
C GLY A 74 2.07 12.91 -3.73
N GLU A 75 2.25 13.43 -2.52
CA GLU A 75 3.34 14.36 -2.19
C GLU A 75 4.66 13.69 -1.78
N SER A 76 4.76 12.36 -1.89
CA SER A 76 5.97 11.60 -1.53
C SER A 76 6.82 11.23 -2.74
N ARG A 77 8.15 11.26 -2.56
CA ARG A 77 9.13 10.59 -3.42
C ARG A 77 9.91 9.57 -2.62
N ILE A 78 9.94 8.34 -3.11
CA ILE A 78 10.70 7.22 -2.55
C ILE A 78 11.86 6.94 -3.49
N GLU A 79 13.09 6.84 -2.98
CA GLU A 79 14.27 6.49 -3.76
C GLU A 79 15.05 5.34 -3.10
N VAL A 80 15.42 4.36 -3.93
CA VAL A 80 16.11 3.14 -3.50
C VAL A 80 17.19 2.72 -4.52
N LEU A 81 18.19 1.98 -4.07
CA LEU A 81 19.22 1.41 -4.94
C LEU A 81 19.02 -0.09 -5.19
N GLY A 82 18.41 -0.81 -4.24
CA GLY A 82 18.10 -2.24 -4.30
C GLY A 82 17.53 -2.68 -2.95
N THR A 83 16.21 -2.86 -2.89
CA THR A 83 15.45 -2.97 -1.64
C THR A 83 14.17 -3.78 -1.83
N ALA A 84 13.63 -4.29 -0.73
CA ALA A 84 12.23 -4.69 -0.68
C ALA A 84 11.46 -3.75 0.26
N PHE A 85 10.36 -3.21 -0.25
CA PHE A 85 9.53 -2.26 0.48
C PHE A 85 8.10 -2.32 -0.05
N ASP A 86 7.16 -1.89 0.78
CA ASP A 86 5.75 -1.74 0.44
C ASP A 86 5.37 -0.26 0.50
N VAL A 87 4.58 0.19 -0.47
CA VAL A 87 4.02 1.54 -0.54
C VAL A 87 2.52 1.43 -0.60
N ARG A 88 1.84 2.06 0.35
CA ARG A 88 0.39 2.13 0.41
C ARG A 88 -0.08 3.58 0.42
N ARG A 89 -1.08 3.91 -0.38
CA ARG A 89 -1.73 5.21 -0.38
C ARG A 89 -3.24 5.09 -0.25
N ASP A 90 -3.77 5.64 0.85
CA ASP A 90 -5.20 5.70 1.16
C ASP A 90 -5.58 7.09 1.65
N GLY A 91 -6.61 7.72 1.08
CA GLY A 91 -7.19 8.97 1.62
C GLY A 91 -6.20 10.13 1.82
N GLY A 92 -5.21 10.30 0.93
CA GLY A 92 -4.18 11.34 1.05
C GLY A 92 -3.03 10.99 2.02
N LYS A 93 -3.01 9.77 2.57
CA LYS A 93 -1.96 9.26 3.43
C LYS A 93 -1.12 8.25 2.67
N THR A 94 0.18 8.50 2.57
CA THR A 94 1.16 7.56 2.02
C THR A 94 1.91 6.89 3.18
N THR A 95 1.95 5.56 3.21
CA THR A 95 2.77 4.77 4.13
C THR A 95 3.82 4.00 3.34
N VAL A 96 5.07 4.04 3.78
CA VAL A 96 6.16 3.25 3.20
C VAL A 96 6.74 2.35 4.28
N ASN A 97 6.77 1.05 4.06
CA ASN A 97 7.31 0.05 4.98
C ASN A 97 8.51 -0.68 4.36
N VAL A 98 9.62 -0.80 5.08
CA VAL A 98 10.84 -1.42 4.56
C VAL A 98 11.04 -2.82 5.14
N SER A 99 11.06 -3.82 4.27
CA SER A 99 11.35 -5.21 4.67
C SER A 99 12.78 -5.63 4.35
N ARG A 100 13.47 -4.97 3.40
CA ARG A 100 14.90 -5.21 3.12
C ARG A 100 15.59 -3.98 2.57
N GLY A 101 16.81 -3.73 3.07
CA GLY A 101 17.69 -2.69 2.56
C GLY A 101 17.36 -1.31 3.13
N VAL A 102 17.56 -0.27 2.32
CA VAL A 102 17.49 1.13 2.75
C VAL A 102 16.67 1.95 1.77
N VAL A 103 15.69 2.66 2.31
CA VAL A 103 14.78 3.51 1.54
C VAL A 103 14.95 4.96 1.98
N ARG A 104 15.07 5.89 1.03
CA ARG A 104 14.94 7.32 1.30
C ARG A 104 13.55 7.76 0.90
N VAL A 105 12.84 8.41 1.81
CA VAL A 105 11.54 9.02 1.55
C VAL A 105 11.67 10.52 1.75
N SER A 106 11.28 11.31 0.76
CA SER A 106 11.27 12.76 0.82
C SER A 106 9.90 13.30 0.43
N GLU A 107 9.64 14.55 0.78
CA GLU A 107 8.59 15.31 0.12
C GLU A 107 8.96 15.54 -1.36
N LEU A 108 7.93 15.63 -2.19
CA LEU A 108 8.09 15.87 -3.62
C LEU A 108 8.52 17.32 -3.88
N ALA A 109 7.94 18.26 -3.11
CA ALA A 109 8.19 19.69 -3.21
C ALA A 109 9.50 20.12 -2.55
N ASP A 110 9.92 19.45 -1.48
CA ASP A 110 11.20 19.68 -0.81
C ASP A 110 11.98 18.36 -0.64
N PRO A 111 12.83 17.98 -1.61
CA PRO A 111 13.68 16.80 -1.49
C PRO A 111 14.68 16.84 -0.34
N ALA A 112 15.01 18.02 0.21
CA ALA A 112 15.90 18.15 1.36
C ALA A 112 15.18 17.70 2.65
N HIS A 113 13.86 17.85 2.72
CA HIS A 113 13.04 17.25 3.77
C HIS A 113 12.86 15.76 3.51
N ASN A 114 13.74 14.94 4.07
CA ASN A 114 13.74 13.50 3.86
C ASN A 114 14.11 12.71 5.12
N VAL A 115 13.68 11.45 5.13
CA VAL A 115 14.05 10.45 6.12
C VAL A 115 14.63 9.21 5.44
N ARG A 116 15.52 8.53 6.16
CA ARG A 116 16.08 7.25 5.75
C ARG A 116 15.49 6.15 6.62
N LEU A 117 14.90 5.15 5.96
CA LEU A 117 14.34 3.97 6.58
C LEU A 117 15.24 2.76 6.34
N THR A 118 15.31 1.91 7.35
CA THR A 118 15.96 0.60 7.33
C THR A 118 14.92 -0.49 7.60
N MET A 119 15.33 -1.76 7.47
CA MET A 119 14.45 -2.90 7.70
C MET A 119 13.66 -2.78 9.02
N GLY A 120 12.36 -3.05 8.96
CA GLY A 120 11.45 -2.99 10.10
C GLY A 120 11.00 -1.57 10.47
N GLN A 121 11.37 -0.54 9.69
CA GLN A 121 10.86 0.81 9.86
C GLN A 121 9.79 1.13 8.82
N ALA A 122 8.84 1.98 9.22
CA ALA A 122 7.88 2.59 8.34
C ALA A 122 7.90 4.11 8.47
N VAL A 123 7.47 4.82 7.43
CA VAL A 123 7.13 6.25 7.51
C VAL A 123 5.72 6.47 7.01
N THR A 124 5.03 7.42 7.61
CA THR A 124 3.78 7.96 7.11
C THR A 124 3.97 9.42 6.70
N LEU A 125 3.45 9.79 5.52
CA LEU A 125 3.23 11.18 5.10
C LEU A 125 1.71 11.38 4.91
N VAL A 126 1.17 12.45 5.49
CA VAL A 126 -0.18 12.95 5.17
C VAL A 126 -0.01 14.19 4.30
N ASP A 127 -0.67 14.22 3.14
CA ASP A 127 -0.60 15.38 2.24
C ASP A 127 -0.92 16.69 2.98
N GLY A 128 -0.12 17.72 2.75
CA GLY A 128 -0.24 19.04 3.39
C GLY A 128 0.23 19.13 4.86
N SER A 129 0.60 18.03 5.51
CA SER A 129 1.09 18.05 6.91
C SER A 129 2.58 18.34 7.04
N HIS A 130 3.36 18.17 5.97
CA HIS A 130 4.83 18.18 5.95
C HIS A 130 5.51 17.26 7.00
N ALA A 131 4.76 16.34 7.61
CA ALA A 131 5.26 15.49 8.67
C ALA A 131 5.68 14.12 8.12
N LEU A 132 6.95 13.77 8.29
CA LEU A 132 7.47 12.44 8.05
C LEU A 132 7.55 11.66 9.37
N GLU A 133 6.47 10.97 9.73
CA GLU A 133 6.39 10.22 10.98
C GLU A 133 6.98 8.81 10.83
N VAL A 134 8.17 8.61 11.39
CA VAL A 134 8.84 7.30 11.40
C VAL A 134 8.37 6.46 12.58
N THR A 135 7.94 5.23 12.31
CA THR A 135 7.43 4.28 13.29
C THR A 135 8.06 2.90 13.10
N GLN A 136 7.77 1.99 14.04
CA GLN A 136 8.05 0.57 13.84
C GLN A 136 7.08 0.02 12.78
N GLY A 137 7.65 -0.64 11.79
CA GLY A 137 6.94 -1.28 10.69
C GLY A 137 6.97 -2.80 10.80
N SER A 138 6.65 -3.46 9.69
CA SER A 138 6.76 -4.91 9.54
C SER A 138 8.06 -5.29 8.83
N THR A 139 8.69 -6.37 9.28
CA THR A 139 9.78 -7.01 8.54
C THR A 139 9.27 -7.92 7.43
N GLU A 140 7.98 -8.25 7.41
CA GLU A 140 7.33 -8.97 6.32
C GLU A 140 7.07 -8.01 5.15
N THR A 141 7.49 -8.41 3.95
CA THR A 141 7.11 -7.70 2.73
C THR A 141 5.64 -7.96 2.46
N ALA A 142 4.77 -6.98 2.73
CA ALA A 142 3.39 -6.98 2.24
C ALA A 142 2.57 -8.23 2.62
N GLY A 143 2.14 -8.31 3.90
CA GLY A 143 1.38 -9.46 4.42
C GLY A 143 0.12 -9.84 3.60
N TRP A 144 -0.46 -8.85 2.90
CA TRP A 144 -1.57 -9.04 1.96
C TRP A 144 -1.27 -10.06 0.84
N ARG A 145 0.00 -10.24 0.46
CA ARG A 145 0.43 -11.24 -0.54
C ARG A 145 0.23 -12.67 -0.08
N THR A 146 0.23 -12.87 1.24
CA THR A 146 0.06 -14.19 1.87
C THR A 146 -1.35 -14.37 2.44
N GLY A 147 -2.23 -13.37 2.29
CA GLY A 147 -3.54 -13.36 2.90
C GLY A 147 -3.50 -13.24 4.42
N ARG A 148 -2.42 -12.70 5.00
CA ARG A 148 -2.27 -12.54 6.46
C ARG A 148 -1.96 -11.08 6.79
N LEU A 149 -2.92 -10.39 7.39
CA LEU A 149 -2.80 -8.99 7.79
C LEU A 149 -2.64 -8.92 9.31
N VAL A 150 -1.61 -8.20 9.77
CA VAL A 150 -1.32 -8.01 11.19
C VAL A 150 -1.61 -6.56 11.55
N TYR A 151 -2.43 -6.38 12.59
CA TYR A 151 -2.86 -5.07 13.06
C TYR A 151 -2.43 -4.88 14.51
N ASP A 152 -1.95 -3.67 14.80
CA ASP A 152 -1.66 -3.20 16.16
C ASP A 152 -2.33 -1.84 16.38
N ASN A 153 -3.37 -1.84 17.22
CA ASN A 153 -4.16 -0.67 17.60
C ASN A 153 -4.66 0.19 16.41
N ARG A 154 -5.05 -0.50 15.32
CA ARG A 154 -5.47 0.16 14.07
C ARG A 154 -6.96 0.47 14.09
N PRO A 155 -7.40 1.66 13.62
CA PRO A 155 -8.81 1.96 13.52
C PRO A 155 -9.47 1.05 12.47
N LEU A 156 -10.73 0.67 12.69
CA LEU A 156 -11.47 -0.23 11.81
C LEU A 156 -11.67 0.37 10.42
N SER A 157 -11.64 1.70 10.27
CA SER A 157 -11.60 2.37 8.98
C SER A 157 -10.40 1.95 8.12
N ASP A 158 -9.20 1.83 8.72
CA ASP A 158 -8.00 1.34 8.03
C ASP A 158 -8.15 -0.15 7.68
N VAL A 159 -8.67 -0.97 8.61
CA VAL A 159 -8.94 -2.40 8.36
C VAL A 159 -9.94 -2.56 7.21
N ALA A 160 -11.01 -1.78 7.19
CA ALA A 160 -12.02 -1.81 6.13
C ALA A 160 -11.46 -1.38 4.76
N ALA A 161 -10.52 -0.44 4.73
CA ALA A 161 -9.80 -0.06 3.52
C ALA A 161 -8.97 -1.24 2.98
N ASP A 162 -8.24 -1.95 3.83
CA ASP A 162 -7.49 -3.15 3.44
C ASP A 162 -8.42 -4.24 2.88
N LEU A 163 -9.55 -4.48 3.55
CA LEU A 163 -10.55 -5.44 3.08
C LEU A 163 -11.23 -5.03 1.77
N SER A 164 -11.39 -3.72 1.53
CA SER A 164 -11.88 -3.21 0.25
C SER A 164 -10.91 -3.48 -0.91
N ARG A 165 -9.60 -3.53 -0.64
CA ARG A 165 -8.60 -3.92 -1.65
C ARG A 165 -8.57 -5.43 -1.84
N ALA A 166 -8.70 -6.18 -0.75
CA ALA A 166 -8.64 -7.65 -0.77
C ALA A 166 -9.84 -8.32 -1.44
N TYR A 167 -11.01 -7.68 -1.49
CA TYR A 167 -12.25 -8.30 -1.96
C TYR A 167 -12.97 -7.52 -3.07
N PRO A 168 -13.72 -8.21 -3.95
CA PRO A 168 -14.47 -7.54 -5.02
C PRO A 168 -15.61 -6.64 -4.53
N THR A 169 -16.27 -6.99 -3.42
CA THR A 169 -17.27 -6.10 -2.79
C THR A 169 -16.56 -5.18 -1.80
N PRO A 170 -16.62 -3.85 -1.94
CA PRO A 170 -15.99 -2.92 -1.00
C PRO A 170 -16.50 -3.10 0.43
N VAL A 171 -15.65 -2.80 1.42
CA VAL A 171 -15.95 -2.83 2.84
C VAL A 171 -15.74 -1.44 3.44
N ARG A 172 -16.73 -0.90 4.15
CA ARG A 172 -16.66 0.44 4.74
C ARG A 172 -16.98 0.37 6.23
N ALA A 173 -16.15 0.96 7.07
CA ALA A 173 -16.55 1.26 8.45
C ALA A 173 -17.37 2.56 8.47
N VAL A 174 -18.53 2.55 9.13
CA VAL A 174 -19.50 3.64 9.07
C VAL A 174 -19.88 4.12 10.47
N GLY A 175 -19.93 5.45 10.65
CA GLY A 175 -20.20 6.07 11.94
C GLY A 175 -19.11 5.73 12.96
N ASP A 176 -19.50 5.55 14.21
CA ASP A 176 -18.60 5.27 15.34
C ASP A 176 -17.77 3.99 15.16
N ALA A 177 -18.21 3.08 14.28
CA ALA A 177 -17.45 1.87 13.98
C ALA A 177 -16.07 2.19 13.39
N ALA A 178 -15.93 3.30 12.66
CA ALA A 178 -14.69 3.71 12.02
C ALA A 178 -13.52 3.85 13.01
N ASP A 179 -13.81 4.25 14.24
CA ASP A 179 -12.82 4.52 15.27
C ASP A 179 -12.52 3.33 16.19
N ILE A 180 -13.30 2.24 16.08
CA ILE A 180 -13.07 1.02 16.84
C ILE A 180 -11.66 0.49 16.54
N ARG A 181 -10.90 0.21 17.59
CA ARG A 181 -9.51 -0.27 17.47
C ARG A 181 -9.47 -1.78 17.34
N PHE A 182 -8.64 -2.25 16.41
CA PHE A 182 -8.37 -3.66 16.19
C PHE A 182 -6.88 -3.95 16.40
N THR A 183 -6.61 -4.96 17.22
CA THR A 183 -5.30 -5.57 17.40
C THR A 183 -5.46 -7.06 17.18
N GLY A 184 -4.68 -7.63 16.26
CA GLY A 184 -4.77 -9.05 15.94
C GLY A 184 -4.31 -9.37 14.53
N THR A 185 -4.34 -10.66 14.20
CA THR A 185 -4.08 -11.14 12.85
C THR A 185 -5.39 -11.51 12.17
N LEU A 186 -5.59 -10.99 10.96
CA LEU A 186 -6.71 -11.34 10.10
C LEU A 186 -6.20 -12.20 8.94
N VAL A 187 -6.70 -13.43 8.85
CA VAL A 187 -6.48 -14.29 7.70
C VAL A 187 -7.58 -14.00 6.67
N LEU A 188 -7.17 -13.72 5.44
CA LEU A 188 -8.02 -13.44 4.30
C LEU A 188 -8.31 -14.75 3.57
N ASP A 189 -9.55 -15.24 3.71
CA ASP A 189 -10.10 -16.39 3.01
C ASP A 189 -11.27 -15.94 2.12
N ASP A 190 -12.49 -16.42 2.35
CA ASP A 190 -13.67 -15.81 1.75
C ASP A 190 -14.12 -14.57 2.56
N GLN A 191 -14.64 -13.57 1.85
CA GLN A 191 -15.05 -12.31 2.47
C GLN A 191 -16.03 -12.52 3.65
N ALA A 192 -16.97 -13.45 3.54
CA ALA A 192 -17.97 -13.66 4.58
C ALA A 192 -17.35 -14.27 5.85
N SER A 193 -16.42 -15.22 5.72
CA SER A 193 -15.68 -15.79 6.85
C SER A 193 -14.81 -14.75 7.55
N THR A 194 -14.13 -13.92 6.78
CA THR A 194 -13.32 -12.82 7.32
C THR A 194 -14.20 -11.82 8.11
N LEU A 195 -15.35 -11.43 7.56
CA LEU A 195 -16.28 -10.53 8.24
C LEU A 195 -16.87 -11.15 9.50
N ARG A 196 -17.28 -12.42 9.47
CA ARG A 196 -17.77 -13.15 10.67
C ARG A 196 -16.74 -13.17 11.79
N ARG A 197 -15.45 -13.31 11.47
CA ARG A 197 -14.38 -13.24 12.48
C ARG A 197 -14.32 -11.84 13.10
N LEU A 198 -14.36 -10.78 12.31
CA LEU A 198 -14.39 -9.42 12.85
C LEU A 198 -15.61 -9.17 13.76
N GLU A 199 -16.80 -9.62 13.34
CA GLU A 199 -18.04 -9.54 14.13
C GLU A 199 -18.00 -10.35 15.44
N ALA A 200 -17.14 -11.38 15.52
CA ALA A 200 -16.95 -12.17 16.74
C ALA A 200 -15.99 -11.51 17.74
N PHE A 201 -15.05 -10.69 17.26
CA PHE A 201 -14.04 -10.02 18.10
C PHE A 201 -14.39 -8.57 18.45
N LEU A 202 -15.20 -7.90 17.61
CA LEU A 202 -15.52 -6.49 17.75
C LEU A 202 -17.03 -6.29 17.92
N PRO A 203 -17.46 -5.22 18.61
CA PRO A 203 -18.88 -4.90 18.78
C PRO A 203 -19.45 -4.28 17.49
N ILE A 204 -19.38 -5.00 16.37
CA ILE A 204 -19.81 -4.53 15.04
C ILE A 204 -20.73 -5.52 14.35
N SER A 205 -21.55 -5.03 13.42
CA SER A 205 -22.31 -5.83 12.47
C SER A 205 -21.88 -5.51 11.04
N ALA A 206 -21.85 -6.53 10.20
CA ALA A 206 -21.58 -6.40 8.77
C ALA A 206 -22.88 -6.62 7.98
N SER A 207 -23.30 -5.62 7.20
CA SER A 207 -24.47 -5.74 6.33
C SER A 207 -24.20 -5.17 4.94
N ARG A 208 -24.85 -5.72 3.91
CA ARG A 208 -24.74 -5.17 2.55
C ARG A 208 -25.67 -3.97 2.40
N ALA A 209 -25.11 -2.82 2.02
CA ALA A 209 -25.84 -1.60 1.72
C ALA A 209 -25.02 -0.70 0.77
N ASP A 210 -25.69 -0.02 -0.17
CA ASP A 210 -25.08 0.91 -1.12
C ASP A 210 -23.93 0.32 -1.95
N GLY A 211 -24.08 -0.96 -2.36
CA GLY A 211 -23.07 -1.68 -3.14
C GLY A 211 -21.80 -2.06 -2.35
N ALA A 212 -21.79 -1.89 -1.04
CA ALA A 212 -20.69 -2.23 -0.15
C ALA A 212 -21.16 -3.11 1.02
N VAL A 213 -20.22 -3.75 1.70
CA VAL A 213 -20.41 -4.22 3.06
C VAL A 213 -20.14 -3.05 4.00
N GLN A 214 -21.09 -2.72 4.87
CA GLN A 214 -20.95 -1.67 5.87
C GLN A 214 -20.75 -2.31 7.24
N LEU A 215 -19.62 -2.01 7.87
CA LEU A 215 -19.32 -2.33 9.26
C LEU A 215 -19.87 -1.20 10.12
N ARG A 216 -20.85 -1.50 10.97
CA ARG A 216 -21.47 -0.56 11.90
C ARG A 216 -21.33 -1.06 13.33
N SER A 217 -21.32 -0.17 14.31
CA SER A 217 -21.34 -0.56 15.72
C SER A 217 -22.64 -1.30 16.02
N ARG A 218 -22.57 -2.41 16.75
CA ARG A 218 -23.75 -2.99 17.38
C ARG A 218 -24.15 -2.05 18.50
N GLU A 219 -25.42 -1.64 18.54
CA GLU A 219 -25.94 -1.04 19.75
C GLU A 219 -25.72 -2.01 20.91
N ALA A 220 -25.20 -1.53 22.04
CA ALA A 220 -25.12 -2.35 23.22
C ALA A 220 -26.54 -2.85 23.54
N ALA A 221 -26.71 -4.17 23.64
CA ALA A 221 -27.94 -4.73 24.15
C ALA A 221 -28.15 -4.12 25.54
N ARG A 222 -29.18 -3.28 25.68
CA ARG A 222 -29.60 -2.71 26.96
C ARG A 222 -30.21 -3.79 27.84
#